data_AF-A0A351FDU3-F1
#
_entry.id   AF-A0A351FDU3-F1
#
_cell.length_a   1.000
_cell.length_b   1.000
_cell.length_c   1.000
_cell.angle_alpha   90.00
_cell.angle_beta   90.00
_cell.angle_gamma   90.00
#
_symmetry.space_group_name_H-M   'P 1'
#
loop_
_entity.id
_entity.type
_entity.pdbx_description
1 polymer ?
#
loop_
_entity_poly.entity_id
_entity_poly.type
_entity_poly.pdbx_seq_one_letter_code
_entity_poly.pdbx_strand_id
1 'polypeptide(L)'
;FKRIQFTPDLMPADVVGSEVVDEDPSSGAKSFRFAPGPIFSNVVLADEINRTPPKTQAALLEAMEERQVTVSGQTYLLDAPFFVLAT
;
A
#
# COMPACT_ATOMS: atom_id res chain seq x y z
N PHE A 1 0.67 -13.86 3.03
CA PHE A 1 0.94 -13.49 1.64
C PHE A 1 -0.23 -12.67 1.11
N LYS A 2 0.03 -11.74 0.20
CA LYS A 2 -1.00 -10.95 -0.50
C LYS A 2 -0.69 -10.93 -2.00
N ARG A 3 -1.72 -10.74 -2.81
CA ARG A 3 -1.61 -10.62 -4.27
C ARG A 3 -2.08 -9.23 -4.67
N ILE A 4 -1.33 -8.60 -5.55
CA ILE A 4 -1.67 -7.34 -6.20
C ILE A 4 -1.70 -7.63 -7.70
N GLN A 5 -2.85 -7.43 -8.30
CA GLN A 5 -2.99 -7.45 -9.75
C GLN A 5 -2.81 -6.02 -10.23
N PHE A 6 -1.75 -5.75 -10.99
CA PHE A 6 -1.52 -4.41 -11.52
C PHE A 6 -2.41 -4.17 -12.74
N THR A 7 -3.20 -3.11 -12.68
CA THR A 7 -4.15 -2.69 -13.73
C THR A 7 -3.95 -1.20 -14.05
N PRO A 8 -4.38 -0.70 -15.21
CA PRO A 8 -4.13 0.68 -15.61
C PRO A 8 -4.70 1.75 -14.66
N ASP A 9 -5.70 1.39 -13.86
CA ASP A 9 -6.41 2.23 -12.90
C ASP A 9 -5.87 2.16 -11.46
N LEU A 10 -4.97 1.21 -11.16
CA LEU A 10 -4.45 1.01 -9.81
C LEU A 10 -3.61 2.23 -9.37
N MET A 11 -3.94 2.80 -8.21
CA MET A 11 -3.26 3.96 -7.65
C MET A 11 -2.17 3.55 -6.63
N PRO A 12 -1.19 4.43 -6.34
CA PRO A 12 -0.19 4.16 -5.29
C PRO A 12 -0.81 3.79 -3.94
N ALA A 13 -1.88 4.49 -3.54
CA ALA A 13 -2.61 4.23 -2.29
C ALA A 13 -3.22 2.82 -2.22
N ASP A 14 -3.58 2.22 -3.35
CA ASP A 14 -4.09 0.84 -3.38
C ASP A 14 -2.98 -0.20 -3.14
N VAL A 15 -1.71 0.21 -3.27
CA VAL A 15 -0.53 -0.61 -3.02
C VAL A 15 0.00 -0.36 -1.60
N VAL A 16 0.28 0.89 -1.25
CA VAL A 16 0.93 1.28 0.01
C VAL A 16 -0.04 1.54 1.16
N GLY A 17 -1.33 1.64 0.88
CA GLY A 17 -2.35 2.04 1.85
C GLY A 17 -2.67 3.53 1.78
N SER A 18 -3.73 3.90 2.51
CA SER A 18 -4.27 5.24 2.52
C SER A 18 -4.78 5.61 3.91
N GLU A 19 -5.01 6.89 4.12
CA GLU A 19 -5.74 7.36 5.28
C GLU A 19 -7.23 7.33 4.98
N VAL A 20 -8.01 6.67 5.83
CA VAL A 20 -9.46 6.58 5.73
C VAL A 20 -10.12 7.35 6.85
N VAL A 21 -11.25 7.96 6.55
CA VAL A 21 -12.10 8.62 7.54
C VAL A 21 -13.02 7.58 8.15
N ASP A 22 -12.95 7.44 9.47
CA ASP A 22 -13.91 6.70 10.26
C ASP A 22 -14.84 7.69 10.97
N GLU A 23 -16.14 7.42 10.94
CA GLU A 23 -17.15 8.27 11.57
C GLU A 23 -17.83 7.48 12.68
N ASP A 24 -17.73 7.97 13.91
CA ASP A 24 -18.37 7.35 15.05
C ASP A 24 -19.90 7.40 14.88
N PRO A 25 -20.59 6.24 14.77
CA PRO A 25 -22.03 6.20 14.53
C PRO A 25 -22.86 6.83 15.65
N SER A 26 -22.30 6.97 16.85
CA SER A 26 -22.98 7.49 18.04
C SER A 26 -22.79 8.99 18.24
N SER A 27 -21.61 9.52 17.90
CA SER A 27 -21.24 10.92 18.16
C SER A 27 -21.06 11.78 16.90
N GLY A 28 -21.00 11.18 15.71
CA GLY A 28 -20.70 11.86 14.44
C GLY A 28 -19.28 12.41 14.35
N ALA A 29 -18.42 12.07 15.32
CA ALA A 29 -17.03 12.49 15.32
C ALA A 29 -16.25 11.79 14.21
N LYS A 30 -15.50 12.56 13.42
CA LYS A 30 -14.61 12.04 12.39
C LYS A 30 -13.23 11.78 12.97
N SER A 31 -12.70 10.58 12.72
CA SER A 31 -11.32 10.21 13.01
C SER A 31 -10.64 9.77 11.73
N PHE A 32 -9.34 10.02 11.62
CA PHE A 32 -8.53 9.53 10.52
C PHE A 32 -7.74 8.33 11.00
N ARG A 33 -7.75 7.25 10.23
CA ARG A 33 -6.95 6.05 10.52
C ARG A 33 -6.25 5.56 9.29
N PHE A 34 -5.06 5.01 9.47
CA PHE A 34 -4.34 4.36 8.40
C PHE A 34 -4.98 3.02 8.05
N ALA A 35 -5.29 2.83 6.77
CA ALA A 35 -5.67 1.56 6.18
C ALA A 35 -4.46 1.00 5.41
N PRO A 36 -3.76 -0.02 5.96
CA PRO A 36 -2.58 -0.56 5.33
C PRO A 36 -2.92 -1.23 3.99
N GLY A 37 -2.07 -0.98 2.99
CA GLY A 37 -2.18 -1.61 1.69
C GLY A 37 -1.72 -3.07 1.67
N PRO A 38 -1.89 -3.78 0.55
CA PRO A 38 -1.50 -5.19 0.40
C PRO A 38 0.00 -5.44 0.58
N ILE A 39 0.87 -4.42 0.50
CA ILE A 39 2.31 -4.58 0.73
C ILE A 39 2.66 -4.85 2.21
N PHE A 40 1.75 -4.62 3.14
CA PHE A 40 1.92 -4.99 4.56
C PHE A 40 1.71 -6.51 4.74
N SER A 41 2.57 -7.29 4.10
CA SER A 41 2.63 -8.74 4.21
C SER A 41 4.04 -9.21 3.92
N ASN A 42 4.49 -10.28 4.58
CA ASN A 42 5.85 -10.78 4.37
C ASN A 42 6.14 -11.24 2.95
N VAL A 43 5.11 -11.62 2.20
CA VAL A 43 5.23 -12.06 0.79
C VAL A 43 4.11 -11.41 -0.03
N VAL A 44 4.50 -10.73 -1.09
CA VAL A 44 3.61 -10.06 -2.06
C VAL A 44 3.85 -10.63 -3.44
N LEU A 45 2.78 -11.08 -4.10
CA LEU A 45 2.79 -11.41 -5.53
C LEU A 45 2.26 -10.21 -6.32
N ALA A 46 3.10 -9.60 -7.14
CA ALA A 46 2.82 -8.42 -7.95
C ALA A 46 2.67 -8.83 -9.43
N ASP A 47 1.45 -9.18 -9.83
CA ASP A 47 1.18 -9.67 -11.19
C ASP A 47 1.00 -8.52 -12.18
N GLU A 48 1.56 -8.70 -13.37
CA GLU A 48 1.54 -7.79 -14.52
C GLU A 48 1.95 -6.35 -14.18
N ILE A 49 3.06 -6.17 -13.44
CA ILE A 49 3.52 -4.86 -12.93
C ILE A 49 3.64 -3.78 -14.03
N ASN A 50 3.91 -4.21 -15.26
CA ASN A 50 4.04 -3.34 -16.44
C ASN A 50 2.71 -2.77 -16.96
N ARG A 51 1.55 -3.19 -16.42
CA ARG A 51 0.21 -2.71 -16.82
C ARG A 51 -0.28 -1.46 -16.07
N THR A 52 0.49 -0.98 -15.11
CA THR A 52 0.19 0.20 -14.28
C THR A 52 0.98 1.44 -14.69
N PRO A 53 0.50 2.66 -14.37
CA PRO A 53 1.28 3.88 -14.52
C PRO A 53 2.60 3.83 -13.73
N PRO A 54 3.68 4.49 -14.22
CA PRO A 54 4.99 4.49 -13.55
C PRO A 54 4.95 4.93 -12.09
N LYS A 55 4.03 5.83 -11.71
CA LYS A 55 3.88 6.31 -10.34
C LYS A 55 3.46 5.20 -9.36
N THR A 56 2.59 4.30 -9.78
CA THR A 56 2.13 3.17 -8.94
C THR A 56 3.23 2.11 -8.81
N GLN A 57 3.96 1.86 -9.91
CA GLN A 57 5.14 0.98 -9.88
C GLN A 57 6.22 1.54 -8.94
N ALA A 58 6.51 2.84 -9.03
CA ALA A 58 7.48 3.51 -8.18
C ALA A 58 7.13 3.38 -6.68
N ALA A 59 5.84 3.47 -6.32
CA ALA A 59 5.42 3.31 -4.93
C ALA A 59 5.72 1.90 -4.36
N LEU A 60 5.58 0.85 -5.17
CA LEU A 60 6.00 -0.50 -4.78
C LEU A 60 7.53 -0.59 -4.65
N LEU A 61 8.27 -0.06 -5.63
CA LEU A 61 9.74 -0.13 -5.66
C LEU A 61 10.38 0.66 -4.51
N GLU A 62 9.84 1.84 -4.19
CA GLU A 62 10.26 2.64 -3.04
C GLU A 62 10.04 1.87 -1.73
N ALA A 63 8.87 1.26 -1.55
CA ALA A 63 8.58 0.43 -0.38
C ALA A 63 9.52 -0.79 -0.29
N MET A 64 9.91 -1.37 -1.44
CA MET A 64 10.92 -2.42 -1.50
C MET A 64 12.29 -1.92 -1.07
N GLU A 65 12.75 -0.77 -1.54
CA GLU A 65 14.08 -0.27 -1.19
C GLU A 65 14.16 0.21 0.26
N GLU A 66 13.22 1.07 0.65
CA GLU A 66 13.23 1.78 1.95
C GLU A 66 12.73 0.90 3.10
N ARG A 67 12.03 -0.21 2.81
CA ARG A 67 11.37 -1.09 3.80
C ARG A 67 10.37 -0.35 4.70
N GLN A 68 9.85 0.77 4.23
CA GLN A 68 8.87 1.61 4.90
C GLN A 68 8.03 2.36 3.87
N VAL A 69 6.89 2.88 4.32
CA VAL A 69 6.06 3.79 3.52
C VAL A 69 5.61 4.96 4.36
N THR A 70 5.48 6.14 3.74
CA THR A 70 4.98 7.34 4.42
C THR A 70 3.62 7.71 3.83
N VAL A 71 2.59 7.75 4.68
CA VAL A 71 1.23 8.12 4.29
C VAL A 71 0.74 9.21 5.25
N SER A 72 0.22 10.31 4.69
CA SER A 72 -0.23 11.49 5.45
C SER A 72 0.80 12.03 6.47
N GLY A 73 2.09 11.96 6.14
CA GLY A 73 3.18 12.45 7.00
C GLY A 73 3.58 11.49 8.14
N GLN A 74 2.95 10.32 8.24
CA GLN A 74 3.32 9.27 9.17
C GLN A 74 4.02 8.11 8.44
N THR A 75 5.17 7.69 8.95
CA THR A 75 5.95 6.58 8.39
C THR A 75 5.59 5.26 9.09
N TYR A 76 5.41 4.22 8.28
CA TYR A 76 5.05 2.87 8.68
C TYR A 76 6.12 1.90 8.14
N LEU A 77 6.71 1.10 9.03
CA LEU A 77 7.69 0.09 8.65
C LEU A 77 7.00 -1.15 8.08
N LEU A 78 7.65 -1.81 7.11
CA LEU A 78 7.23 -3.11 6.62
C LEU A 78 7.85 -4.21 7.48
N ASP A 79 7.04 -5.21 7.86
CA ASP A 79 7.50 -6.32 8.69
C ASP A 79 8.54 -7.18 7.95
N ALA A 80 9.63 -7.50 8.65
CA ALA A 80 10.64 -8.43 8.14
C ALA A 80 10.21 -9.89 8.36
N PRO A 81 10.44 -10.80 7.40
CA PRO A 81 10.99 -10.52 6.06
C PRO A 81 9.93 -9.90 5.13
N PHE A 82 10.36 -9.09 4.16
CA PHE A 82 9.49 -8.52 3.13
C PHE A 82 10.00 -8.92 1.73
N PHE A 83 9.24 -9.76 1.04
CA PHE A 83 9.55 -10.28 -0.29
C PHE A 83 8.47 -9.93 -1.30
N VAL A 84 8.90 -9.52 -2.49
CA VAL A 84 8.03 -9.27 -3.64
C VAL A 84 8.43 -10.20 -4.79
N LEU A 85 7.46 -10.95 -5.30
CA LEU A 85 7.56 -11.73 -6.53
C LEU A 85 6.76 -11.00 -7.59
N ALA A 86 7.39 -10.53 -8.67
CA ALA A 86 6.71 -9.77 -9.72
C ALA A 86 6.75 -10.50 -11.07
N THR A 87 5.69 -10.33 -11.88
CA THR A 87 5.58 -10.86 -13.24
C THR A 87 5.21 -9.79 -14.25
#